data_AF-A0A6B3GY56-F1
#
_entry.id   AF-A0A6B3GY56-F1
#
_cell.length_a   1.000
_cell.length_b   1.000
_cell.length_c   1.000
_cell.angle_alpha   90.00
_cell.angle_beta   90.00
_cell.angle_gamma   90.00
#
_symmetry.space_group_name_H-M   'P 1'
#
loop_
_entity.id
_entity.type
_entity.pdbx_description
1 polymer ?
#
loop_
_entity_poly.entity_id
_entity_poly.type
_entity_poly.pdbx_seq_one_letter_code
_entity_poly.pdbx_strand_id
1 'polypeptide(L)'
;MTLPTETAHPELEGLGTYEFGWADSDAAGAAAKRGLSEAVVRDISEKKNEPEWMLKLRLKGLKLFDKKPMPSWGSDLSGIDFDNIKYFVR
;
A
#
# COMPACT_ATOMS: atom_id res chain seq x y z
N MET A 1 10.64 -18.47 -26.54
CA MET A 1 12.07 -18.38 -26.16
C MET A 1 12.17 -17.30 -25.09
N THR A 2 12.10 -17.69 -23.82
CA THR A 2 12.11 -16.78 -22.67
C THR A 2 13.56 -16.57 -22.23
N LEU A 3 14.04 -15.34 -22.28
CA LEU A 3 15.40 -14.97 -21.86
C LEU A 3 15.55 -15.15 -20.34
N PRO A 4 16.70 -15.66 -19.86
CA PRO A 4 16.97 -15.72 -18.42
C PRO A 4 17.15 -14.29 -17.89
N THR A 5 16.46 -13.96 -16.80
CA THR A 5 16.70 -12.73 -16.05
C THR A 5 18.11 -12.79 -15.49
N GLU A 6 19.04 -12.06 -16.11
CA GLU A 6 20.42 -11.94 -15.64
C GLU A 6 20.43 -11.09 -14.36
N THR A 7 20.74 -11.71 -13.23
CA THR A 7 20.90 -11.03 -11.94
C THR A 7 22.10 -10.07 -12.06
N ALA A 8 21.82 -8.78 -12.19
CA ALA A 8 22.83 -7.76 -12.55
C ALA A 8 23.97 -7.58 -11.52
N HIS A 9 23.86 -8.13 -10.32
CA HIS A 9 24.85 -7.99 -9.23
C HIS A 9 24.92 -9.27 -8.38
N PRO A 10 25.71 -10.28 -8.80
CA PRO A 10 25.89 -11.51 -8.05
C PRO A 10 26.55 -11.30 -6.68
N GLU A 11 27.32 -10.23 -6.50
CA GLU A 11 27.96 -9.87 -5.23
C GLU A 11 26.99 -9.53 -4.09
N LEU A 12 25.71 -9.29 -4.40
CA LEU A 12 24.67 -8.99 -3.40
C LEU A 12 23.91 -10.25 -2.95
N GLU A 13 24.10 -11.40 -3.61
CA GLU A 13 23.52 -12.68 -3.20
C GLU A 13 24.12 -13.12 -1.86
N GLY A 14 23.43 -12.80 -0.77
CA GLY A 14 23.78 -13.21 0.59
C GLY A 14 24.13 -12.07 1.56
N LEU A 15 24.33 -10.83 1.08
CA LEU A 15 24.59 -9.67 1.95
C LEU A 15 23.34 -9.11 2.63
N GLY A 16 22.14 -9.48 2.17
CA GLY A 16 20.86 -8.96 2.67
C GLY A 16 20.26 -9.72 3.84
N THR A 17 20.68 -10.96 4.07
CA THR A 17 20.13 -11.81 5.13
C THR A 17 21.07 -11.77 6.33
N TYR A 18 20.80 -10.86 7.26
CA TYR A 18 21.58 -10.76 8.48
C TYR A 18 21.33 -12.00 9.35
N GLU A 19 22.34 -12.86 9.49
CA GLU A 19 22.28 -14.15 10.20
C GLU A 19 21.82 -14.05 11.66
N PHE A 20 22.02 -12.89 12.30
CA PHE A 20 21.57 -12.60 13.67
C PHE A 20 20.42 -11.59 13.71
N GLY A 21 19.78 -11.35 12.56
CA GLY A 21 18.71 -10.37 12.38
C GLY A 21 17.38 -10.88 12.88
N TRP A 22 16.74 -10.05 13.71
CA TRP A 22 15.37 -10.30 14.12
C TRP A 22 14.46 -9.72 13.06
N ALA A 23 13.82 -10.59 12.28
CA ALA A 23 12.81 -10.23 11.30
C ALA A 23 11.51 -10.93 11.65
N ASP A 24 10.49 -10.15 12.06
CA ASP A 24 9.14 -10.68 12.17
C ASP A 24 8.58 -10.97 10.77
N SER A 25 7.81 -12.04 10.65
CA SER A 25 7.18 -12.40 9.38
C SER A 25 6.15 -11.35 8.94
N ASP A 26 6.28 -10.78 7.73
CA ASP A 26 5.32 -9.81 7.17
C ASP A 26 4.16 -10.48 6.41
N ALA A 27 3.65 -11.62 6.92
CA ALA A 27 2.57 -12.35 6.27
C ALA A 27 1.30 -11.49 6.12
N ALA A 28 1.02 -10.66 7.13
CA ALA A 28 -0.08 -9.71 7.14
C ALA A 28 0.05 -8.63 6.06
N GLY A 29 1.24 -8.02 5.94
CA GLY A 29 1.50 -7.01 4.93
C GLY A 29 1.48 -7.59 3.52
N ALA A 30 1.95 -8.82 3.31
CA ALA A 30 1.95 -9.48 2.01
C ALA A 30 0.53 -9.66 1.42
N ALA A 31 -0.46 -9.92 2.28
CA ALA A 31 -1.86 -10.11 1.86
C ALA A 31 -2.66 -8.80 1.68
N ALA A 32 -2.12 -7.66 2.14
CA ALA A 32 -2.83 -6.39 2.07
C ALA A 32 -2.96 -5.87 0.63
N LYS A 33 -4.18 -5.48 0.26
CA LYS A 33 -4.45 -4.85 -1.04
C LYS A 33 -3.75 -3.49 -1.12
N ARG A 34 -3.15 -3.22 -2.27
CA ARG A 34 -2.57 -1.91 -2.60
C ARG A 34 -3.61 -1.03 -3.30
N GLY A 35 -3.40 0.27 -3.17
CA GLY A 35 -4.13 1.29 -3.89
C GLY A 35 -5.36 1.79 -3.17
N LEU A 36 -5.83 2.95 -3.63
CA LEU A 36 -6.97 3.63 -3.05
C LEU A 36 -8.18 3.50 -3.99
N SER A 37 -9.16 2.70 -3.58
CA SER A 37 -10.39 2.51 -4.35
C SER A 37 -11.59 2.26 -3.45
N GLU A 38 -12.79 2.37 -4.00
CA GLU A 38 -14.03 2.08 -3.27
C GLU A 38 -14.06 0.65 -2.72
N ALA A 39 -13.53 -0.32 -3.49
CA ALA A 39 -13.44 -1.71 -3.06
C ALA A 39 -12.53 -1.88 -1.82
N VAL A 40 -11.40 -1.18 -1.78
CA VAL A 40 -10.49 -1.17 -0.63
C VAL A 40 -11.15 -0.51 0.58
N VAL A 41 -11.86 0.61 0.40
CA VAL A 41 -12.56 1.29 1.48
C VAL A 41 -13.66 0.41 2.10
N ARG A 42 -14.43 -0.31 1.28
CA ARG A 42 -15.45 -1.26 1.73
C ARG A 42 -14.83 -2.44 2.50
N ASP A 43 -13.78 -3.04 1.94
CA ASP A 43 -13.04 -4.13 2.59
C ASP A 43 -12.48 -3.71 3.96
N ILE A 44 -11.95 -2.50 4.10
CA ILE A 44 -11.49 -1.95 5.39
C ILE A 44 -12.66 -1.81 6.38
N SER A 45 -13.78 -1.26 5.94
CA SER A 45 -14.96 -1.05 6.76
C SER A 45 -15.53 -2.37 7.29
N GLU A 46 -15.58 -3.41 6.43
CA GLU A 46 -16.01 -4.76 6.78
C GLU A 46 -15.05 -5.40 7.79
N LYS A 47 -13.74 -5.35 7.53
CA LYS A 47 -12.71 -5.90 8.44
C LYS A 47 -12.72 -5.24 9.82
N LYS A 48 -13.13 -3.98 9.90
CA LYS A 48 -13.28 -3.21 11.15
C LYS A 48 -14.67 -3.32 11.78
N ASN A 49 -15.60 -4.05 11.16
CA ASN A 49 -16.98 -4.19 11.60
C ASN A 49 -17.67 -2.83 11.88
N GLU A 50 -17.47 -1.88 10.97
CA GLU A 50 -17.97 -0.52 11.12
C GLU A 50 -19.47 -0.40 10.79
N PRO A 51 -20.22 0.48 11.47
CA PRO A 51 -21.61 0.76 11.14
C PRO A 51 -21.74 1.47 9.78
N GLU A 52 -22.90 1.34 9.13
CA GLU A 52 -23.13 1.83 7.76
C GLU A 52 -22.83 3.33 7.57
N TRP A 53 -23.08 4.15 8.60
CA TRP A 53 -22.82 5.59 8.54
C TRP A 53 -21.32 5.92 8.43
N MET A 54 -20.44 5.09 9.02
CA MET A 54 -18.99 5.23 8.91
C MET A 54 -18.52 4.87 7.49
N LEU A 55 -19.06 3.81 6.89
CA LEU A 55 -18.77 3.47 5.51
C LEU A 55 -19.14 4.62 4.57
N LYS A 56 -20.34 5.20 4.73
CA LYS A 56 -20.79 6.36 3.96
C LYS A 56 -19.84 7.56 4.13
N LEU A 57 -19.35 7.81 5.34
CA LEU A 57 -18.39 8.88 5.61
C LEU A 57 -17.04 8.64 4.90
N ARG A 58 -16.52 7.41 4.94
CA ARG A 58 -15.28 7.04 4.24
C ARG A 58 -15.41 7.20 2.73
N LEU A 59 -16.50 6.72 2.14
CA LEU A 59 -16.77 6.86 0.70
C LEU A 59 -16.93 8.32 0.29
N LYS A 60 -17.51 9.17 1.16
CA LYS A 60 -17.55 10.62 0.95
C LYS A 60 -16.14 11.23 0.97
N GLY A 61 -15.27 10.76 1.86
CA GLY A 61 -13.86 11.14 1.92
C GLY A 61 -13.10 10.80 0.64
N LEU A 62 -13.26 9.57 0.14
CA LEU A 62 -12.65 9.13 -1.13
C LEU A 62 -13.10 10.01 -2.30
N LYS A 63 -14.41 10.24 -2.44
CA LYS A 63 -14.94 11.12 -3.50
C LYS A 63 -14.42 12.56 -3.41
N LEU A 64 -14.11 13.04 -2.21
CA LEU A 64 -13.56 14.38 -2.01
C LEU A 64 -12.08 14.42 -2.35
N PHE A 65 -11.34 13.36 -2.04
CA PHE A 65 -9.94 13.19 -2.41
C PHE A 65 -9.78 13.26 -3.94
N ASP A 66 -10.56 12.46 -4.69
CA ASP A 66 -10.49 12.41 -6.16
C ASP A 66 -10.85 13.76 -6.83
N LYS A 67 -11.66 14.58 -6.15
CA LYS A 67 -12.09 15.90 -6.65
C LYS A 67 -11.10 17.02 -6.33
N LYS A 68 -10.26 16.85 -5.32
CA LYS A 68 -9.35 17.91 -4.87
C LYS A 68 -8.05 17.80 -5.66
N PRO A 69 -7.55 18.90 -6.23
CA PRO A 69 -6.21 18.90 -6.79
C PRO A 69 -5.18 18.68 -5.68
N MET A 70 -4.03 18.11 -6.05
CA MET A 70 -2.89 18.00 -5.15
C MET A 70 -2.48 19.40 -4.66
N PRO A 71 -2.23 19.58 -3.35
CA PRO A 71 -1.83 20.88 -2.82
C PRO A 71 -0.45 21.28 -3.36
N SER A 72 -0.28 22.58 -3.61
CA SER A 72 0.96 23.16 -4.13
C SER A 72 1.89 23.75 -3.07
N TRP A 73 1.50 23.64 -1.80
CA TRP A 73 2.24 24.16 -0.66
C TRP A 73 2.84 23.00 0.15
N GLY A 74 3.97 23.24 0.80
CA GLY A 74 4.68 22.23 1.58
C GLY A 74 5.69 21.43 0.76
N SER A 75 5.85 20.15 1.10
CA SER A 75 6.76 19.22 0.40
C SER A 75 6.25 18.89 -0.99
N ASP A 76 7.17 18.52 -1.88
CA ASP A 76 6.81 17.97 -3.18
C ASP A 76 6.08 16.63 -3.04
N LEU A 77 4.93 16.52 -3.70
CA LEU A 77 4.06 15.35 -3.67
C LEU A 77 3.98 14.65 -5.04
N SER A 78 4.71 15.13 -6.06
CA SER A 78 4.66 14.55 -7.40
C SER A 78 5.16 13.11 -7.46
N GLY A 79 5.98 12.69 -6.48
CA GLY A 79 6.50 11.34 -6.37
C GLY A 79 5.58 10.35 -5.66
N ILE A 80 4.41 10.77 -5.18
CA ILE A 80 3.51 9.87 -4.45
C ILE A 80 2.71 9.01 -5.43
N ASP A 81 2.97 7.70 -5.39
CA ASP A 81 2.18 6.68 -6.06
C ASP A 81 1.13 6.11 -5.09
N PHE A 82 -0.08 6.67 -5.13
CA PHE A 82 -1.19 6.26 -4.27
C PHE A 82 -1.69 4.83 -4.56
N ASP A 83 -1.51 4.35 -5.79
CA ASP A 83 -1.95 3.01 -6.20
C ASP A 83 -1.07 1.90 -5.61
N ASN A 84 0.15 2.25 -5.20
CA ASN A 84 1.08 1.30 -4.61
C ASN A 84 1.05 1.28 -3.07
N ILE A 85 0.32 2.18 -2.42
CA ILE A 85 0.26 2.25 -0.95
C ILE A 85 -0.66 1.16 -0.38
N LYS A 86 -0.22 0.51 0.71
CA LYS A 86 -1.07 -0.37 1.53
C LYS A 86 -1.75 0.46 2.63
N TYR A 87 -3.03 0.75 2.46
CA TYR A 87 -3.78 1.59 3.40
C TYR A 87 -4.23 0.87 4.68
N PHE A 88 -4.28 -0.46 4.66
CA PHE A 88 -4.70 -1.26 5.80
C PHE A 88 -4.02 -2.62 5.80
N VAL A 89 -3.40 -2.94 6.93
CA VAL A 89 -2.80 -4.24 7.26
C VAL A 89 -3.40 -4.67 8.60
N ARG A 90 -3.68 -5.96 8.79
CA ARG A 90 -4.24 -6.52 10.02
C ARG A 90 -3.28 -7.49 10.67
#